data_AF-A0A659UIA9-F1
#
_entry.id   AF-A0A659UIA9-F1
#
_cell.length_a   1.000
_cell.length_b   1.000
_cell.length_c   1.000
_cell.angle_alpha   90.00
_cell.angle_beta   90.00
_cell.angle_gamma   90.00
#
_symmetry.space_group_name_H-M   'P 1'
#
loop_
_entity.id
_entity.type
_entity.pdbx_description
1 polymer ?
#
loop_
_entity_poly.entity_id
_entity_poly.type
_entity_poly.pdbx_seq_one_letter_code
_entity_poly.pdbx_strand_id
1 'polypeptide(L)'
;HYEAEIAMMGIGRKFQKPTVFESHTIEENLMLALKGPRSIFPALFHRQSPAETRRIDEILGIIRLGDKRHDLAANLSHGQKQWLEIGMLLAQDPKL
;
A
#
# COMPACT_ATOMS: atom_id res chain seq x y z
N HIS A 1 21.51 13.31 -5.32
CA HIS A 1 21.40 11.89 -5.72
C HIS A 1 20.18 11.29 -5.05
N TYR A 2 19.10 11.06 -5.79
CA TYR A 2 18.14 9.95 -5.66
C TYR A 2 17.00 10.23 -6.65
N GLU A 3 17.32 10.02 -7.92
CA GLU A 3 16.34 9.93 -9.00
C GLU A 3 15.70 8.54 -8.90
N ALA A 4 14.55 8.46 -8.23
CA ALA A 4 13.64 7.34 -8.44
C ALA A 4 12.78 7.67 -9.66
N GLU A 5 13.42 7.64 -10.83
CA GLU A 5 12.76 7.73 -12.12
C GLU A 5 12.04 6.38 -12.38
N ILE A 6 10.83 6.23 -11.86
CA ILE A 6 9.98 5.08 -12.19
C ILE A 6 9.26 5.44 -13.49
N ALA A 7 9.72 4.78 -14.55
CA ALA A 7 9.35 4.99 -15.94
C ALA A 7 7.83 5.03 -16.19
N MET A 8 7.50 5.97 -17.07
CA MET A 8 6.21 6.23 -17.70
C MET A 8 5.68 5.02 -18.48
N MET A 9 4.53 4.45 -18.08
CA MET A 9 3.61 3.79 -19.02
C MET A 9 2.18 3.85 -18.47
N GLY A 10 1.46 4.92 -18.81
CA GLY A 10 0.04 5.05 -18.47
C GLY A 10 -0.43 6.49 -18.38
N ILE A 11 -0.42 7.21 -19.51
CA ILE A 11 -1.14 8.47 -19.65
C ILE A 11 -2.61 8.21 -19.25
N GLY A 12 -3.01 8.65 -18.05
CA GLY A 12 -4.41 8.57 -17.59
C GLY A 12 -4.67 8.44 -16.09
N ARG A 13 -3.71 8.01 -15.26
CA ARG A 13 -3.85 8.07 -13.79
C ARG A 13 -2.57 8.67 -13.21
N LYS A 14 -2.65 9.87 -12.65
CA LYS A 14 -1.57 10.41 -11.82
C LYS A 14 -1.40 9.47 -10.64
N PHE A 15 -0.34 8.66 -10.64
CA PHE A 15 0.11 7.95 -9.46
C PHE A 15 0.60 9.02 -8.48
N GLN A 16 -0.29 9.46 -7.59
CA GLN A 16 0.11 10.32 -6.49
C GLN A 16 0.90 9.45 -5.52
N LYS A 17 2.01 9.98 -5.00
CA LYS A 17 2.75 9.32 -3.92
C LYS A 17 1.76 9.02 -2.78
N PRO A 18 1.53 7.74 -2.41
CA PRO A 18 0.62 7.42 -1.33
C PRO A 18 1.18 7.99 -0.03
N THR A 19 0.31 8.65 0.74
CA THR A 19 0.68 9.14 2.07
C THR A 19 0.62 7.97 3.04
N VAL A 20 1.75 7.63 3.67
CA VAL A 20 1.78 6.67 4.77
C VAL A 20 1.05 7.27 5.98
N PHE A 21 0.04 6.58 6.46
CA PHE A 21 -0.69 6.93 7.67
C PHE A 21 0.00 6.31 8.88
N GLU A 22 0.79 7.11 9.60
CA GLU A 22 1.59 6.63 10.74
C GLU A 22 0.74 6.08 11.90
N SER A 23 -0.49 6.57 12.02
CA SER A 23 -1.49 6.13 13.00
C SER A 23 -2.18 4.81 12.64
N HIS A 24 -1.88 4.25 11.47
CA HIS A 24 -2.45 3.00 10.98
C HIS A 24 -1.37 1.92 10.90
N THR A 25 -1.81 0.67 10.96
CA THR A 25 -0.97 -0.50 10.74
C THR A 25 -0.49 -0.58 9.28
N ILE A 26 0.54 -1.39 9.05
CA ILE A 26 1.05 -1.67 7.70
C ILE A 26 -0.07 -2.25 6.82
N GLU A 27 -0.83 -3.21 7.34
CA GLU A 27 -1.98 -3.80 6.64
C GLU A 27 -3.05 -2.77 6.26
N GLU A 28 -3.42 -1.88 7.17
CA GLU A 28 -4.42 -0.85 6.92
C GLU A 28 -3.96 0.13 5.84
N ASN A 29 -2.68 0.51 5.85
CA ASN A 29 -2.09 1.34 4.79
C ASN A 29 -2.20 0.65 3.41
N LEU A 30 -1.87 -0.63 3.33
CA LEU A 30 -2.00 -1.41 2.09
C LEU A 30 -3.46 -1.57 1.65
N MET A 31 -4.38 -1.77 2.60
CA MET A 31 -5.80 -1.89 2.30
C MET A 31 -6.38 -0.58 1.76
N LEU A 32 -6.03 0.57 2.38
CA LEU A 32 -6.45 1.89 1.90
C LEU A 32 -5.94 2.14 0.48
N ALA A 33 -4.71 1.72 0.19
CA ALA A 33 -4.13 1.82 -1.14
C ALA A 33 -4.85 0.91 -2.17
N LEU A 34 -5.22 -0.31 -1.78
CA LEU A 34 -5.99 -1.27 -2.60
C LEU A 34 -7.38 -0.74 -2.98
N LYS A 35 -8.08 -0.12 -2.02
CA LYS A 35 -9.46 0.38 -2.20
C LYS A 35 -9.52 1.68 -3.01
N GLY A 36 -8.45 2.46 -3.01
CA GLY A 36 -8.33 3.71 -3.77
C GLY A 36 -9.28 4.83 -3.30
N PRO A 37 -9.13 6.06 -3.83
CA PRO A 37 -9.82 7.25 -3.34
C PRO A 37 -11.35 7.26 -3.53
N ARG A 38 -11.90 6.38 -4.38
CA ARG A 38 -13.36 6.30 -4.63
C ARG A 38 -14.11 5.41 -3.63
N SER A 39 -13.41 4.60 -2.84
CA SER A 39 -14.04 3.56 -2.02
C SER A 39 -14.02 3.87 -0.50
N ILE A 40 -13.74 5.12 -0.12
CA ILE A 40 -13.60 5.52 1.29
C ILE A 40 -14.96 5.40 2.05
N PHE A 41 -16.09 5.54 1.35
CA PHE A 41 -17.42 5.49 1.98
C PHE A 41 -17.96 4.06 2.25
N PRO A 42 -17.74 3.03 1.40
CA PRO A 42 -18.08 1.64 1.74
C PRO A 42 -17.00 0.89 2.54
N ALA A 43 -15.74 1.35 2.51
CA ALA A 43 -14.60 0.62 3.09
C ALA A 43 -14.68 0.41 4.61
N LEU A 44 -15.40 1.27 5.33
CA LEU A 44 -15.57 1.20 6.79
C LEU A 44 -16.56 0.11 7.25
N PHE A 45 -17.38 -0.43 6.35
CA PHE A 45 -18.40 -1.44 6.67
C PHE A 45 -18.22 -2.78 5.93
N HIS A 46 -17.18 -2.92 5.09
CA HIS A 46 -16.95 -4.14 4.32
C HIS A 46 -15.95 -5.07 5.03
N ARG A 47 -16.37 -6.31 5.31
CA ARG A 47 -15.46 -7.41 5.64
C ARG A 47 -14.44 -7.54 4.51
N GLN A 48 -13.14 -7.64 4.85
CA GLN A 48 -12.11 -7.94 3.86
C GLN A 48 -12.52 -9.16 3.04
N SER A 49 -12.55 -9.03 1.72
CA SER A 49 -12.76 -10.17 0.84
C SER A 49 -11.52 -11.06 0.86
N PRO A 50 -11.65 -12.39 0.69
CA PRO A 50 -10.49 -13.28 0.56
C PRO A 50 -9.55 -12.92 -0.59
N ALA A 51 -10.00 -12.14 -1.58
CA ALA A 51 -9.15 -11.62 -2.65
C ALA A 51 -8.27 -10.46 -2.18
N GLU A 52 -8.85 -9.50 -1.43
CA GLU A 52 -8.10 -8.39 -0.84
C GLU A 52 -7.04 -8.89 0.15
N THR A 53 -7.40 -9.83 1.04
CA THR A 53 -6.44 -10.40 1.99
C THR A 53 -5.27 -11.08 1.28
N ARG A 54 -5.55 -11.91 0.24
CA ARG A 54 -4.49 -12.55 -0.56
C ARG A 54 -3.58 -11.53 -1.24
N ARG A 55 -4.15 -10.46 -1.79
CA ARG A 55 -3.35 -9.40 -2.43
C ARG A 55 -2.47 -8.65 -1.43
N ILE A 56 -2.96 -8.39 -0.22
CA ILE A 56 -2.16 -7.80 0.86
C ILE A 56 -1.01 -8.75 1.23
N ASP A 57 -1.29 -10.04 1.36
CA ASP A 57 -0.27 -11.05 1.71
C ASP A 57 0.84 -11.13 0.65
N GLU A 58 0.49 -11.11 -0.64
CA GLU A 58 1.44 -11.04 -1.75
C GLU A 58 2.36 -9.82 -1.63
N ILE A 59 1.78 -8.64 -1.42
CA ILE A 59 2.54 -7.38 -1.33
C ILE A 59 3.45 -7.38 -0.10
N LEU A 60 2.94 -7.84 1.05
CA LEU A 60 3.74 -7.98 2.28
C LEU A 60 4.94 -8.92 2.09
N GLY A 61 4.77 -9.97 1.30
CA GLY A 61 5.85 -10.87 0.89
C GLY A 61 6.90 -10.17 0.02
N ILE A 62 6.48 -9.36 -0.96
CA ILE A 62 7.36 -8.60 -1.85
C ILE A 62 8.20 -7.58 -1.06
N ILE A 63 7.57 -6.81 -0.18
CA ILE A 63 8.23 -5.73 0.58
C ILE A 63 8.88 -6.22 1.89
N ARG A 64 8.78 -7.53 2.19
CA ARG A 64 9.33 -8.18 3.39
C ARG A 64 8.89 -7.54 4.71
N LEU A 65 7.64 -7.11 4.78
CA LEU A 65 7.02 -6.55 6.00
C LEU A 65 5.95 -7.48 6.61
N GLY A 66 5.86 -8.72 6.17
CA GLY A 66 4.88 -9.71 6.66
C GLY A 66 4.89 -9.87 8.18
N ASP A 67 6.06 -10.00 8.80
CA ASP A 67 6.19 -10.16 10.26
C ASP A 67 5.76 -8.91 11.05
N LYS A 68 5.64 -7.76 10.37
CA LYS A 68 5.27 -6.47 10.93
C LYS A 68 3.87 -6.02 10.52
N ARG A 69 3.09 -6.91 9.90
CA ARG A 69 1.74 -6.64 9.36
C ARG A 69 0.88 -5.78 10.28
N HIS A 70 0.89 -6.10 11.57
CA HIS A 70 0.06 -5.47 12.60
C HIS A 70 0.78 -4.36 13.39
N ASP A 71 2.04 -4.06 13.08
CA ASP A 71 2.76 -2.93 13.67
C ASP A 71 2.21 -1.62 13.09
N LEU A 72 2.17 -0.57 13.91
CA LEU A 72 1.90 0.78 13.44
C LEU A 72 3.01 1.26 12.50
N ALA A 73 2.64 1.95 11.42
CA ALA A 73 3.60 2.51 10.47
C ALA A 73 4.53 3.55 11.13
N ALA A 74 4.11 4.19 12.22
CA ALA A 74 4.96 5.05 13.05
C ALA A 74 6.24 4.33 13.56
N ASN A 75 6.16 3.02 13.81
CA ASN A 75 7.26 2.21 14.36
C ASN A 75 8.26 1.74 13.31
N LEU A 76 8.01 2.02 12.03
CA LEU A 76 8.91 1.65 10.94
C LEU A 76 10.12 2.58 10.87
N SER A 77 11.28 2.01 10.57
CA SER A 77 12.45 2.80 10.17
C SER A 77 12.17 3.55 8.87
N HIS A 78 12.98 4.58 8.55
CA HIS A 78 12.81 5.33 7.31
C HIS A 78 12.84 4.43 6.06
N GLY A 79 13.75 3.46 6.01
CA GLY A 79 13.82 2.50 4.89
C GLY A 79 12.59 1.59 4.83
N GLN A 80 12.06 1.13 5.96
CA GLN A 80 10.83 0.34 6.00
C GLN A 80 9.60 1.16 5.57
N LYS A 81 9.55 2.46 5.90
CA LYS A 81 8.50 3.37 5.41
C LYS A 81 8.56 3.52 3.89
N GLN A 82 9.75 3.60 3.29
CA GLN A 82 9.89 3.60 1.83
C GLN A 82 9.38 2.30 1.19
N TRP A 83 9.68 1.15 1.80
CA TRP A 83 9.14 -0.14 1.35
C TRP A 83 7.61 -0.22 1.46
N LEU A 84 7.04 0.36 2.52
CA LEU A 84 5.58 0.50 2.65
C LEU A 84 5.01 1.41 1.55
N GLU A 85 5.63 2.55 1.25
CA GLU A 85 5.22 3.44 0.15
C GLU A 85 5.21 2.69 -1.20
N ILE A 86 6.24 1.87 -1.47
CA ILE A 86 6.31 1.01 -2.67
C ILE A 86 5.18 -0.04 -2.65
N GLY A 87 4.95 -0.70 -1.52
CA GLY A 87 3.86 -1.66 -1.38
C GLY A 87 2.49 -1.03 -1.64
N MET A 88 2.26 0.18 -1.16
CA MET A 88 1.04 0.95 -1.42
C MET A 88 0.90 1.33 -2.90
N LEU A 89 2.00 1.60 -3.61
CA LEU A 89 1.95 1.80 -5.07
C LEU A 89 1.58 0.52 -5.81
N LEU A 90 2.16 -0.63 -5.42
CA LEU A 90 1.83 -1.95 -5.99
C LEU A 90 0.37 -2.36 -5.74
N ALA A 91 -0.20 -1.93 -4.61
CA ALA A 91 -1.61 -2.13 -4.29
C ALA A 91 -2.55 -1.36 -5.23
N GLN A 92 -2.11 -0.21 -5.76
CA GLN A 92 -2.91 0.65 -6.65
C GLN A 92 -2.87 0.21 -8.12
N ASP A 93 -1.89 -0.61 -8.53
CA ASP A 93 -1.79 -1.18 -9.88
C ASP A 93 -2.10 -2.69 -9.88
N PRO A 94 -3.36 -3.10 -10.03
CA PRO A 94 -3.77 -4.51 -9.98
C PRO A 94 -3.39 -5.30 -11.25
N LYS A 95 -2.55 -4.79 -12.15
CA LYS A 95 -2.21 -5.43 -13.44
C LYS A 95 -1.18 -6.59 -13.37
N LEU A 96 -1.07 -7.28 -12.24
CA LEU A 96 -0.29 -8.52 -12.14
C LEU A 96 -1.22 -9.73 -12.16
#